data_AF-A0A962VLP1-F1
#
_entry.id   AF-A0A962VLP1-F1
#
_cell.length_a   1.000
_cell.length_b   1.000
_cell.length_c   1.000
_cell.angle_alpha   90.00
_cell.angle_beta   90.00
_cell.angle_gamma   90.00
#
_symmetry.space_group_name_H-M   'P 1'
#
loop_
_entity.id
_entity.type
_entity.pdbx_description
1 polymer ?
#
loop_
_entity_poly.entity_id
_entity_poly.type
_entity_poly.pdbx_seq_one_letter_code
_entity_poly.pdbx_strand_id
1 'polypeptide(L)'
;PYLNWSWKVANVLSGIDEHSKAGDDFAARVYLVVSGGALFWKTRSLVYVWSSNQPVNSAWENPFTGNARHIAVRSGAAEVGQWLSEKRNIREDFKRVFGEDIESIDAVAIMTDTDNSGQSATAWYGDIYFSAD
;
A
#
# COMPACT_ATOMS: atom_id res chain seq x y z
N PRO A 1 -6.51 -4.91 -14.90
CA PRO A 1 -5.05 -4.71 -15.11
C PRO A 1 -4.30 -5.23 -13.89
N TYR A 2 -3.19 -5.93 -14.10
CA TYR A 2 -2.31 -6.36 -13.01
C TYR A 2 -1.23 -5.32 -12.78
N LEU A 3 -1.03 -4.92 -11.52
CA LEU A 3 0.18 -4.24 -11.10
C LEU A 3 1.19 -5.31 -10.69
N ASN A 4 2.38 -5.25 -11.27
CA ASN A 4 3.52 -6.06 -10.88
C ASN A 4 4.55 -5.13 -10.29
N TRP A 5 5.14 -5.52 -9.15
CA TRP A 5 6.30 -4.83 -8.65
C TRP A 5 7.24 -5.75 -7.88
N SER A 6 8.45 -5.26 -7.62
CA SER A 6 9.35 -5.91 -6.67
C SER A 6 9.85 -4.93 -5.63
N TRP A 7 10.12 -5.45 -4.43
CA TRP A 7 10.62 -4.65 -3.32
C TRP A 7 11.41 -5.49 -2.33
N LYS A 8 12.17 -4.79 -1.50
CA LYS A 8 12.89 -5.34 -0.35
C LYS A 8 12.85 -4.31 0.76
N VAL A 9 12.70 -4.75 2.01
CA VAL A 9 12.82 -3.89 3.19
C VAL A 9 14.00 -4.34 4.05
N ALA A 10 14.66 -3.39 4.72
CA ALA A 10 15.76 -3.66 5.66
C ALA A 10 15.25 -4.03 7.05
N ASN A 11 14.05 -3.55 7.41
CA ASN A 11 13.44 -3.72 8.72
C ASN A 11 11.93 -3.49 8.64
N VAL A 12 11.24 -3.87 9.72
CA VAL A 12 9.85 -3.48 10.01
C VAL A 12 9.83 -2.55 11.22
N LEU A 13 8.66 -2.01 11.55
CA LEU A 13 8.46 -1.11 12.69
C LEU A 13 7.97 -1.91 13.89
N SER A 14 8.23 -1.40 15.09
CA SER A 14 7.90 -2.10 16.33
C SER A 14 6.92 -1.30 17.18
N GLY A 15 5.96 -1.99 17.82
CA GLY A 15 5.04 -1.37 18.78
C GLY A 15 4.07 -0.33 18.21
N ILE A 16 3.88 -0.29 16.89
CA ILE A 16 2.94 0.63 16.23
C ILE A 16 1.56 -0.01 16.04
N ASP A 17 0.51 0.83 16.12
CA ASP A 17 -0.83 0.48 15.68
C ASP A 17 -1.14 1.16 14.35
N GLU A 18 -1.05 0.38 13.27
CA GLU A 18 -1.28 0.79 11.87
C GLU A 18 -2.74 1.16 11.56
N HIS A 19 -3.66 1.00 12.52
CA HIS A 19 -5.03 1.52 12.44
C HIS A 19 -5.19 2.89 13.11
N SER A 20 -4.13 3.43 13.71
CA SER A 20 -4.13 4.72 14.40
C SER A 20 -3.33 5.76 13.63
N LYS A 21 -3.70 7.04 13.76
CA LYS A 21 -2.94 8.15 13.14
C LYS A 21 -1.48 8.22 13.60
N ALA A 22 -1.17 7.77 14.81
CA ALA A 22 0.19 7.79 15.33
C ALA A 22 1.05 6.61 14.86
N GLY A 23 0.41 5.60 14.25
CA GLY A 23 1.08 4.37 13.83
C GLY A 23 0.88 4.02 12.35
N ASP A 24 0.34 4.92 11.52
CA ASP A 24 0.12 4.75 10.07
C ASP A 24 1.43 4.80 9.26
N ASP A 25 2.48 4.15 9.77
CA ASP A 25 3.79 4.02 9.15
C ASP A 25 4.04 2.59 8.70
N PHE A 26 4.77 2.45 7.61
CA PHE A 26 5.02 1.17 6.98
C PHE A 26 6.44 1.11 6.44
N ALA A 27 7.01 -0.09 6.40
CA ALA A 27 8.36 -0.26 5.87
C ALA A 27 8.45 0.11 4.38
N ALA A 28 7.39 -0.16 3.62
CA ALA A 28 7.27 0.19 2.21
C ALA A 28 5.81 0.33 1.79
N ARG A 29 5.54 1.24 0.86
CA ARG A 29 4.19 1.52 0.33
C ARG A 29 4.20 1.69 -1.18
N VAL A 30 3.17 1.16 -1.84
CA VAL A 30 2.85 1.41 -3.25
C VAL A 30 1.41 1.90 -3.33
N TYR A 31 1.21 3.10 -3.86
CA TYR A 31 -0.08 3.76 -4.00
C TYR A 31 -0.58 3.65 -5.43
N LEU A 32 -1.88 3.43 -5.58
CA LEU A 32 -2.63 3.59 -6.81
C LEU A 32 -3.71 4.64 -6.59
N VAL A 33 -3.71 5.69 -7.41
CA VAL A 33 -4.63 6.82 -7.30
C VAL A 33 -5.60 6.80 -8.46
N VAL A 34 -6.89 6.90 -8.14
CA VAL A 34 -7.97 7.13 -9.10
C VAL A 34 -8.59 8.49 -8.78
N SER A 35 -8.47 9.42 -9.72
CA SER A 35 -8.88 10.81 -9.58
C SER A 35 -10.40 10.95 -9.65
N GLY A 36 -10.98 11.74 -8.75
CA GLY A 36 -12.36 12.19 -8.87
C GLY A 36 -12.59 13.29 -9.91
N GLY A 37 -11.54 13.70 -10.63
CA GLY A 37 -11.56 14.84 -11.55
C GLY A 37 -11.88 16.15 -10.83
N ALA A 38 -12.81 16.94 -11.37
CA ALA A 38 -13.30 18.16 -10.72
C ALA A 38 -13.92 17.90 -9.33
N LEU A 39 -14.32 16.66 -9.08
CA LEU A 39 -14.84 16.18 -7.80
C LEU A 39 -13.71 15.61 -6.94
N PHE A 40 -12.70 16.41 -6.63
CA PHE A 40 -11.46 15.96 -5.97
C PHE A 40 -11.69 15.19 -4.64
N TRP A 41 -12.81 15.42 -3.95
CA TRP A 41 -13.20 14.66 -2.75
C TRP A 41 -13.58 13.20 -3.03
N LYS A 42 -13.78 12.81 -4.30
CA LYS A 42 -13.95 11.42 -4.74
C LYS A 42 -12.64 10.72 -5.10
N THR A 43 -11.50 11.40 -5.06
CA THR A 43 -10.21 10.75 -5.32
C THR A 43 -10.00 9.60 -4.34
N ARG A 44 -9.73 8.41 -4.86
CA ARG A 44 -9.49 7.19 -4.08
C ARG A 44 -8.03 6.78 -4.19
N SER A 45 -7.49 6.30 -3.08
CA SER A 45 -6.12 5.77 -3.02
C SER A 45 -6.13 4.36 -2.46
N LEU A 46 -5.68 3.39 -3.26
CA LEU A 46 -5.38 2.04 -2.80
C LEU A 46 -3.89 1.96 -2.46
N VAL A 47 -3.55 1.47 -1.27
CA VAL A 47 -2.18 1.45 -0.79
C VAL A 47 -1.78 0.02 -0.43
N TYR A 48 -0.89 -0.57 -1.20
CA TYR A 48 -0.26 -1.84 -0.84
C TYR A 48 0.89 -1.57 0.12
N VAL A 49 0.90 -2.28 1.25
CA VAL A 49 1.87 -2.05 2.32
C VAL A 49 2.62 -3.30 2.71
N TRP A 50 3.88 -3.14 3.09
CA TRP A 50 4.59 -4.09 3.95
C TRP A 50 4.27 -3.73 5.40
N SER A 51 3.30 -4.45 5.96
CA SER A 51 2.85 -4.24 7.32
C SER A 51 3.85 -4.79 8.34
N SER A 52 3.87 -4.21 9.52
CA SER A 52 4.60 -4.72 10.68
C SER A 52 3.76 -5.73 11.47
N ASN A 53 2.44 -5.55 11.52
CA ASN A 53 1.56 -6.24 12.48
C ASN A 53 0.25 -6.82 11.90
N GLN A 54 -0.20 -6.36 10.74
CA GLN A 54 -1.48 -6.76 10.15
C GLN A 54 -1.33 -8.02 9.28
N PRO A 55 -2.26 -9.00 9.39
CA PRO A 55 -2.20 -10.21 8.58
C PRO A 55 -2.13 -9.92 7.08
N VAL A 56 -1.36 -10.71 6.34
CA VAL A 56 -1.32 -10.62 4.87
C VAL A 56 -2.72 -10.80 4.29
N ASN A 57 -3.04 -10.01 3.27
CA ASN A 57 -4.35 -9.81 2.61
C ASN A 57 -5.43 -9.11 3.45
N SER A 58 -5.16 -8.71 4.69
CA SER A 58 -6.06 -7.82 5.41
C SER A 58 -6.12 -6.44 4.73
N ALA A 59 -7.24 -5.76 4.92
CA ALA A 59 -7.45 -4.41 4.40
C ALA A 59 -8.22 -3.57 5.41
N TRP A 60 -7.88 -2.29 5.51
CA TRP A 60 -8.47 -1.36 6.47
C TRP A 60 -8.48 0.07 5.92
N GLU A 61 -9.24 0.94 6.59
CA GLU A 61 -9.31 2.37 6.26
C GLU A 61 -8.06 3.10 6.73
N ASN A 62 -7.59 4.06 5.93
CA ASN A 62 -6.56 4.98 6.40
C ASN A 62 -7.10 5.84 7.56
N PRO A 63 -6.35 5.99 8.66
CA PRO A 63 -6.83 6.70 9.85
C PRO A 63 -6.97 8.23 9.67
N PHE A 64 -6.40 8.81 8.61
CA PHE A 64 -6.54 10.23 8.27
C PHE A 64 -7.67 10.50 7.29
N THR A 65 -8.05 9.54 6.45
CA THR A 65 -9.08 9.73 5.43
C THR A 65 -9.82 8.46 5.06
N GLY A 66 -11.15 8.56 4.97
CA GLY A 66 -12.00 7.49 4.44
C GLY A 66 -11.82 7.22 2.94
N ASN A 67 -11.04 8.04 2.23
CA ASN A 67 -10.78 7.89 0.79
C ASN A 67 -9.61 6.98 0.46
N ALA A 68 -8.84 6.54 1.46
CA ALA A 68 -7.73 5.62 1.26
C ALA A 68 -8.00 4.28 1.97
N ARG A 69 -7.48 3.21 1.36
CA ARG A 69 -7.53 1.86 1.89
C ARG A 69 -6.15 1.23 1.81
N HIS A 70 -5.71 0.65 2.91
CA HIS A 70 -4.50 -0.16 2.95
C HIS A 70 -4.83 -1.61 2.65
N ILE A 71 -3.91 -2.32 2.00
CA ILE A 71 -3.89 -3.77 1.89
C ILE A 71 -2.50 -4.25 2.28
N ALA A 72 -2.41 -5.08 3.32
CA ALA A 72 -1.16 -5.75 3.67
C ALA A 72 -0.87 -6.82 2.61
N VAL A 73 0.15 -6.62 1.79
CA VAL A 73 0.62 -7.64 0.81
C VAL A 73 1.78 -8.45 1.38
N ARG A 74 2.47 -7.89 2.38
CA ARG A 74 3.48 -8.54 3.21
C ARG A 74 3.30 -8.12 4.65
N SER A 75 3.78 -8.94 5.58
CA SER A 75 3.71 -8.65 7.00
C SER A 75 4.89 -9.20 7.78
N GLY A 76 5.36 -8.41 8.74
CA GLY A 76 6.33 -8.82 9.74
C GLY A 76 7.74 -9.04 9.20
N ALA A 77 8.59 -9.62 10.05
CA ALA A 77 10.03 -9.66 9.85
C ALA A 77 10.54 -10.89 9.06
N ALA A 78 9.69 -11.86 8.75
CA ALA A 78 10.11 -13.18 8.24
C ALA A 78 10.84 -13.11 6.88
N GLU A 79 10.44 -12.18 6.01
CA GLU A 79 10.99 -12.05 4.65
C GLU A 79 11.88 -10.78 4.50
N VAL A 80 12.24 -10.13 5.60
CA VAL A 80 13.11 -8.94 5.60
C VAL A 80 14.47 -9.26 4.97
N GLY A 81 14.99 -8.33 4.18
CA GLY A 81 16.27 -8.47 3.47
C GLY A 81 16.18 -9.27 2.16
N GLN A 82 15.02 -9.81 1.80
CA GLN A 82 14.81 -10.55 0.56
C GLN A 82 14.14 -9.67 -0.51
N TRP A 83 14.55 -9.85 -1.76
CA TRP A 83 13.82 -9.29 -2.90
C TRP A 83 12.60 -10.16 -3.18
N LEU A 84 11.43 -9.55 -3.08
CA LEU A 84 10.15 -10.21 -3.35
C LEU A 84 9.44 -9.52 -4.51
N SER A 85 8.67 -10.31 -5.26
CA SER A 85 7.80 -9.81 -6.33
C SER A 85 6.35 -9.96 -5.93
N GLU A 86 5.56 -8.94 -6.23
CA GLU A 86 4.12 -8.93 -6.05
C GLU A 86 3.42 -8.80 -7.40
N LYS A 87 2.21 -9.35 -7.45
CA LYS A 87 1.30 -9.24 -8.58
C LYS A 87 -0.12 -9.12 -8.07
N ARG A 88 -0.81 -8.02 -8.38
CA ARG A 88 -2.15 -7.73 -7.87
C ARG A 88 -3.11 -7.38 -8.99
N ASN A 89 -4.29 -7.98 -8.99
CA ASN A 89 -5.40 -7.54 -9.83
C ASN A 89 -6.04 -6.30 -9.21
N ILE A 90 -5.77 -5.16 -9.81
CA ILE A 90 -6.12 -3.86 -9.23
C ILE A 90 -7.62 -3.64 -9.24
N ARG A 91 -8.29 -4.01 -10.34
CA ARG A 91 -9.74 -3.82 -10.50
C ARG A 91 -10.50 -4.63 -9.46
N GLU A 92 -10.05 -5.86 -9.20
CA GLU A 92 -10.62 -6.70 -8.14
C GLU A 92 -10.36 -6.13 -6.74
N ASP A 93 -9.15 -5.63 -6.48
CA ASP A 93 -8.84 -5.03 -5.18
C ASP A 93 -9.64 -3.74 -4.93
N PHE A 94 -9.79 -2.87 -5.92
CA PHE A 94 -10.66 -1.68 -5.82
C PHE A 94 -12.12 -2.07 -5.57
N LYS A 95 -12.64 -3.05 -6.31
CA LYS A 95 -14.00 -3.56 -6.10
C LYS A 95 -14.18 -4.15 -4.71
N ARG A 96 -13.16 -4.84 -4.18
CA ARG A 96 -13.20 -5.45 -2.86
C ARG A 96 -13.22 -4.41 -1.73
N VAL A 97 -12.38 -3.37 -1.80
CA VAL A 97 -12.19 -2.44 -0.65
C VAL A 97 -12.99 -1.14 -0.75
N PHE A 98 -13.41 -0.75 -1.96
CA PHE A 98 -14.23 0.44 -2.21
C PHE A 98 -15.63 0.11 -2.77
N GLY A 99 -15.85 -1.09 -3.30
CA GLY A 99 -17.08 -1.40 -4.05
C GLY A 99 -17.14 -0.74 -5.43
N GLU A 100 -16.02 -0.18 -5.89
CA GLU A 100 -15.93 0.60 -7.13
C GLU A 100 -15.30 -0.23 -8.24
N ASP A 101 -15.91 -0.22 -9.43
CA ASP A 101 -15.41 -0.91 -10.61
C ASP A 101 -14.69 0.09 -11.51
N ILE A 102 -13.36 0.08 -11.46
CA ILE A 102 -12.51 1.07 -12.15
C ILE A 102 -12.01 0.57 -13.50
N GLU A 103 -11.79 1.50 -14.43
CA GLU A 103 -11.26 1.21 -15.77
C GLU A 103 -9.84 1.73 -15.98
N SER A 104 -9.41 2.74 -15.21
CA SER A 104 -8.10 3.38 -15.32
C SER A 104 -7.54 3.76 -13.96
N ILE A 105 -6.23 4.05 -13.93
CA ILE A 105 -5.50 4.57 -12.78
C ILE A 105 -4.80 5.84 -13.26
N ASP A 106 -4.85 6.90 -12.46
CA ASP A 106 -4.28 8.20 -12.81
C ASP A 106 -2.83 8.35 -12.36
N ALA A 107 -2.44 7.71 -11.25
CA ALA A 107 -1.07 7.75 -10.77
C ALA A 107 -0.65 6.52 -9.96
N VAL A 108 0.65 6.24 -10.00
CA VAL A 108 1.35 5.32 -9.09
C VAL A 108 2.35 6.14 -8.29
N ALA A 109 2.39 5.93 -6.98
CA ALA A 109 3.41 6.53 -6.11
C ALA A 109 4.03 5.46 -5.20
N ILE A 110 5.25 5.70 -4.75
CA ILE A 110 5.93 4.87 -3.75
C ILE A 110 6.31 5.74 -2.56
N MET A 111 6.31 5.17 -1.36
CA MET A 111 6.65 5.93 -0.16
C MET A 111 7.28 5.02 0.89
N THR A 112 8.35 5.51 1.51
CA THR A 112 8.92 4.97 2.73
C THR A 112 9.14 6.16 3.66
N ASP A 113 8.39 6.17 4.74
CA ASP A 113 8.31 7.26 5.71
C ASP A 113 7.89 6.68 7.06
N THR A 114 8.34 7.37 8.09
CA THR A 114 8.17 7.01 9.49
C THR A 114 7.89 8.25 10.34
N ASP A 115 7.16 9.21 9.78
CA ASP A 115 6.95 10.51 10.40
C ASP A 115 5.94 10.46 11.56
N ASN A 116 5.03 9.47 11.58
CA ASN A 116 4.04 9.30 12.64
C ASN A 116 4.62 8.61 13.88
N SER A 117 5.42 7.56 13.68
CA SER A 117 6.06 6.77 14.73
C SER A 117 7.40 7.35 15.18
N GLY A 118 8.05 8.18 14.37
CA GLY A 118 9.41 8.69 14.59
C GLY A 118 10.50 7.61 14.49
N GLN A 119 10.17 6.41 14.02
CA GLN A 119 11.11 5.32 13.81
C GLN A 119 11.89 5.52 12.50
N SER A 120 12.51 4.47 11.96
CA SER A 120 13.19 4.52 10.67
C SER A 120 12.94 3.24 9.90
N ALA A 121 12.78 3.38 8.58
CA ALA A 121 12.67 2.27 7.66
C ALA A 121 13.56 2.51 6.45
N THR A 122 14.06 1.44 5.86
CA THR A 122 14.73 1.49 4.55
C THR A 122 14.10 0.45 3.64
N ALA A 123 13.71 0.89 2.45
CA ALA A 123 13.18 0.02 1.41
C ALA A 123 13.85 0.29 0.07
N TRP A 124 13.87 -0.74 -0.76
CA TRP A 124 14.25 -0.68 -2.16
C TRP A 124 13.06 -1.13 -2.99
N TYR A 125 12.86 -0.44 -4.11
CA TYR A 125 11.82 -0.74 -5.08
C TYR A 125 12.52 -1.11 -6.38
N GLY A 126 12.07 -2.19 -7.01
CA GLY A 126 12.56 -2.64 -8.30
C GLY A 126 11.51 -2.39 -9.37
N ASP A 127 11.38 -3.33 -10.31
CA ASP A 127 10.40 -3.26 -11.40
C ASP A 127 9.03 -2.80 -10.91
N ILE A 128 8.37 -1.92 -11.65
CA ILE A 128 6.97 -1.51 -11.44
C ILE A 128 6.35 -1.36 -12.83
N TYR A 129 5.40 -2.24 -13.15
CA TYR A 129 4.77 -2.24 -14.47
C TYR A 129 3.37 -2.85 -14.45
N PHE A 130 2.58 -2.51 -15.47
CA PHE A 130 1.27 -3.11 -15.69
C PHE A 130 1.36 -4.25 -16.69
N SER A 131 0.59 -5.32 -16.46
CA SER A 131 0.39 -6.40 -17.43
C SER A 131 -1.11 -6.70 -17.64
N ALA A 132 -1.42 -7.30 -18.78
CA ALA A 132 -2.77 -7.79 -19.08
C ALA A 132 -3.11 -9.03 -18.24
N ASP A 133 -2.12 -9.91 -18.03
CA ASP A 133 -2.21 -11.15 -17.26
C ASP A 133 -1.11 -11.27 -16.22
#